data_AF-A0A955Z436-F1
#
_entry.id   AF-A0A955Z436-F1
#
_cell.length_a   1.000
_cell.length_b   1.000
_cell.length_c   1.000
_cell.angle_alpha   90.00
_cell.angle_beta   90.00
_cell.angle_gamma   90.00
#
_symmetry.space_group_name_H-M   'P 1'
#
loop_
_entity.id
_entity.type
_entity.pdbx_description
1 polymer ?
#
loop_
_entity_poly.entity_id
_entity_poly.type
_entity_poly.pdbx_seq_one_letter_code
_entity_poly.pdbx_strand_id
1 'polypeptide(L)'
;MSRAYRVSIRGSVRRVVHVEDGVCGAIELLPIVSRERTSELLAAALEARGFTVDAGRARRDEGEGVSIEVDLATGEVRITAEREQQIEVERERTGSVYEENDVKGRAKLQERLDRDLEREAREAAERSRETLTKALEKRLADVREELDRVSARVAAEALKEKARSLGEIEELREDAETGELTIKVRV
;
A
#
# COMPACT_ATOMS: atom_id res chain seq x y z
N MET A 1 35.24 -53.83 -8.19
CA MET A 1 35.29 -52.70 -9.14
C MET A 1 34.05 -51.87 -8.90
N SER A 2 34.18 -50.67 -8.33
CA SER A 2 33.07 -49.75 -8.13
C SER A 2 32.70 -49.09 -9.46
N ARG A 3 31.43 -49.16 -9.87
CA ARG A 3 30.93 -48.48 -11.07
C ARG A 3 30.44 -47.08 -10.68
N ALA A 4 30.81 -46.07 -11.48
CA ALA A 4 30.27 -44.73 -11.35
C ALA A 4 29.08 -44.58 -12.30
N TYR A 5 27.94 -44.15 -11.78
CA TYR A 5 26.74 -43.86 -12.56
C TYR A 5 26.49 -42.35 -12.56
N ARG A 6 26.03 -41.82 -13.69
CA ARG A 6 25.57 -40.43 -13.79
C ARG A 6 24.10 -40.39 -13.44
N VAL A 7 23.75 -39.60 -12.44
CA VAL A 7 22.38 -39.40 -11.97
C VAL A 7 21.97 -37.96 -12.29
N SER A 8 20.84 -37.80 -12.99
CA SER A 8 20.14 -36.54 -13.15
C SER A 8 18.95 -36.53 -12.19
N ILE A 9 18.78 -35.43 -11.46
CA ILE A 9 17.63 -35.17 -10.60
C ILE A 9 17.03 -33.84 -11.05
N ARG A 10 15.73 -33.86 -11.38
CA ARG A 10 14.93 -32.67 -11.67
C ARG A 10 13.98 -32.41 -10.52
N GLY A 11 13.84 -31.15 -10.16
CA GLY A 11 12.95 -30.70 -9.11
C GLY A 11 12.26 -29.42 -9.55
N SER A 12 11.03 -29.25 -9.07
CA SER A 12 10.21 -28.06 -9.32
C SER A 12 9.55 -27.64 -8.02
N VAL A 13 9.56 -26.35 -7.73
CA VAL A 13 8.80 -25.76 -6.63
C VAL A 13 7.76 -24.81 -7.23
N ARG A 14 6.50 -25.06 -6.90
CA ARG A 14 5.37 -24.16 -7.18
C ARG A 14 4.85 -23.63 -5.86
N ARG A 15 4.79 -22.31 -5.73
CA ARG A 15 4.27 -21.66 -4.52
C ARG A 15 3.45 -20.43 -4.89
N VAL A 16 2.29 -20.31 -4.27
CA VAL A 16 1.53 -19.06 -4.26
C VAL A 16 2.10 -18.20 -3.12
N VAL A 17 2.51 -16.98 -3.46
CA VAL A 17 2.97 -15.99 -2.49
C VAL A 17 2.01 -14.82 -2.51
N HIS A 18 1.40 -14.55 -1.35
CA HIS A 18 0.65 -13.33 -1.10
C HIS A 18 1.62 -12.32 -0.51
N VAL A 19 1.72 -11.16 -1.15
CA VAL A 19 2.53 -10.05 -0.65
C VAL A 19 1.58 -8.88 -0.37
N GLU A 20 1.64 -8.40 0.85
CA GLU A 20 0.91 -7.23 1.34
C GLU A 20 1.92 -6.22 1.84
N ASP A 21 1.71 -4.95 1.50
CA ASP A 21 2.45 -3.82 2.04
C ASP A 21 1.46 -2.70 2.38
N GLY A 22 1.74 -1.92 3.42
CA GLY A 22 0.80 -0.93 3.90
C GLY A 22 1.45 0.20 4.70
N VAL A 23 0.90 1.39 4.55
CA VAL A 23 1.34 2.59 5.26
C VAL A 23 0.14 3.24 5.93
N CYS A 24 0.34 3.60 7.20
CA CYS A 24 -0.60 4.39 7.98
C CYS A 24 -0.07 5.82 8.10
N GLY A 25 -0.93 6.79 7.83
CA GLY A 25 -0.68 8.21 8.03
C GLY A 25 -1.87 8.86 8.74
N ALA A 26 -1.79 10.16 8.95
CA ALA A 26 -2.89 10.95 9.46
C ALA A 26 -2.99 12.25 8.67
N ILE A 27 -4.22 12.67 8.39
CA ILE A 27 -4.53 13.98 7.83
C ILE A 27 -4.51 14.98 8.98
N GLU A 28 -3.74 16.06 8.84
CA GLU A 28 -3.76 17.14 9.80
C GLU A 28 -5.06 17.95 9.65
N LEU A 29 -5.99 17.74 10.59
CA LEU A 29 -7.25 18.46 10.65
C LEU A 29 -7.20 19.49 11.78
N LEU A 30 -7.39 20.76 11.42
CA LEU A 30 -7.43 21.85 12.39
C LEU A 30 -8.76 21.82 13.16
N PRO A 31 -8.75 21.90 14.51
CA PRO A 31 -9.95 21.86 15.34
C PRO A 31 -10.70 23.21 15.35
N ILE A 32 -11.20 23.63 14.19
CA ILE A 32 -11.86 24.93 13.99
C ILE A 32 -13.36 24.86 14.31
N VAL A 33 -13.98 23.74 13.96
CA VAL A 33 -15.40 23.41 14.19
C VAL A 33 -15.52 22.13 15.04
N SER A 34 -16.74 21.73 15.40
CA SER A 34 -16.96 20.48 16.16
C SER A 34 -16.46 19.27 15.37
N ARG A 35 -16.04 18.21 16.07
CA ARG A 35 -15.54 16.98 15.42
C ARG A 35 -16.55 16.36 14.47
N GLU A 36 -17.82 16.35 14.85
CA GLU A 36 -18.93 15.91 14.00
C GLU A 36 -18.96 16.70 12.70
N ARG A 37 -18.89 18.04 12.78
CA ARG A 37 -18.92 18.88 11.59
C ARG A 37 -17.68 18.73 10.72
N THR A 38 -16.49 18.60 11.32
CA THR A 38 -15.26 18.30 10.58
C THR A 38 -15.37 16.98 9.82
N SER A 39 -15.95 15.94 10.44
CA SER A 39 -16.13 14.64 9.81
C SER A 39 -17.09 14.70 8.61
N GLU A 40 -18.15 15.50 8.69
CA GLU A 40 -19.09 15.73 7.58
C GLU A 40 -18.43 16.49 6.42
N LEU A 41 -17.65 17.53 6.73
CA LEU A 41 -16.90 18.29 5.72
C LEU A 41 -15.84 17.41 5.03
N LEU A 42 -15.16 16.56 5.80
CA LEU A 42 -14.20 15.60 5.27
C LEU A 42 -14.88 14.55 4.39
N ALA A 43 -16.00 13.99 4.83
CA ALA A 43 -16.79 13.04 4.04
C ALA A 43 -17.20 13.64 2.69
N ALA A 44 -17.78 14.85 2.69
CA ALA A 44 -18.18 15.53 1.47
C ALA A 44 -17.00 15.84 0.53
N ALA A 45 -15.84 16.22 1.09
CA ALA A 45 -14.64 16.48 0.30
C ALA A 45 -14.05 15.21 -0.32
N LEU A 46 -14.10 14.08 0.40
CA LEU A 46 -13.65 12.76 -0.08
C LEU A 46 -14.63 12.16 -1.10
N GLU A 47 -15.95 12.28 -0.91
CA GLU A 47 -16.95 11.85 -1.90
C GLU A 47 -16.77 12.59 -3.23
N ALA A 48 -16.48 13.88 -3.20
CA ALA A 48 -16.18 14.67 -4.39
C ALA A 48 -14.92 14.19 -5.14
N ARG A 49 -14.05 13.41 -4.49
CA ARG A 49 -12.86 12.77 -5.07
C ARG A 49 -13.06 11.28 -5.38
N GLY A 50 -14.30 10.80 -5.34
CA GLY A 50 -14.66 9.44 -5.70
C GLY A 50 -14.43 8.40 -4.60
N PHE A 51 -14.25 8.83 -3.35
CA PHE A 51 -14.30 7.89 -2.22
C PHE A 51 -15.75 7.49 -1.95
N THR A 52 -15.96 6.22 -1.59
CA THR A 52 -17.24 5.74 -1.09
C THR A 52 -17.21 5.80 0.43
N VAL A 53 -18.14 6.53 1.02
CA VAL A 53 -18.26 6.64 2.48
C VAL A 53 -19.19 5.54 2.99
N ASP A 54 -18.70 4.72 3.92
CA ASP A 54 -19.48 3.70 4.61
C ASP A 54 -19.15 3.69 6.10
N ALA A 55 -20.18 3.66 6.94
CA ALA A 55 -20.09 3.50 8.40
C ALA A 55 -19.01 4.36 9.12
N GLY A 56 -18.75 5.59 8.66
CA GLY A 56 -17.75 6.49 9.26
C GLY A 56 -16.33 6.37 8.70
N ARG A 57 -16.14 5.61 7.62
CA ARG A 57 -14.89 5.50 6.88
C ARG A 57 -15.11 5.77 5.41
N ALA A 58 -14.13 6.40 4.78
CA ALA A 58 -14.11 6.62 3.34
C ALA A 58 -13.13 5.63 2.70
N ARG A 59 -13.60 4.84 1.74
CA ARG A 59 -12.78 3.86 1.04
C ARG A 59 -12.71 4.18 -0.45
N ARG A 60 -11.52 4.03 -1.04
CA ARG A 60 -11.29 4.09 -2.48
C ARG A 60 -10.32 2.99 -2.88
N ASP A 61 -10.76 2.12 -3.79
CA ASP A 61 -9.89 1.13 -4.41
C ASP A 61 -9.31 1.75 -5.69
N GLU A 62 -8.02 2.01 -5.68
CA GLU A 62 -7.27 2.35 -6.89
C GLU A 62 -6.78 1.03 -7.48
N GLY A 63 -7.15 0.74 -8.73
CA GLY A 63 -6.77 -0.50 -9.40
C GLY A 63 -5.26 -0.82 -9.26
N GLU A 64 -4.89 -2.08 -9.50
CA GLU A 64 -3.56 -2.66 -9.17
C GLU A 64 -3.42 -3.20 -7.74
N GLY A 65 -4.55 -3.39 -7.02
CA GLY A 65 -4.56 -3.99 -5.69
C GLY A 65 -4.28 -3.00 -4.56
N VAL A 66 -4.41 -1.70 -4.82
CA VAL A 66 -4.21 -0.64 -3.82
C VAL A 66 -5.56 -0.17 -3.27
N SER A 67 -5.75 -0.26 -1.96
CA SER A 67 -6.92 0.25 -1.27
C SER A 67 -6.54 1.37 -0.30
N ILE A 68 -7.25 2.49 -0.39
CA ILE A 68 -7.11 3.64 0.49
C ILE A 68 -8.34 3.68 1.39
N GLU A 69 -8.13 3.69 2.70
CA GLU A 69 -9.15 3.83 3.72
C GLU A 69 -8.84 5.05 4.58
N VAL A 70 -9.82 5.91 4.83
CA VAL A 70 -9.70 7.09 5.67
C VAL A 70 -10.75 7.03 6.77
N ASP A 71 -10.34 7.14 8.03
CA ASP A 71 -11.23 7.28 9.17
C ASP A 71 -11.69 8.73 9.29
N LEU A 72 -13.00 8.97 9.24
CA LEU A 72 -13.56 10.32 9.22
C LEU A 72 -13.55 11.00 10.60
N ALA A 73 -13.44 10.22 11.68
CA ALA A 73 -13.44 10.75 13.04
C ALA A 73 -12.05 11.14 13.51
N THR A 74 -11.03 10.37 13.14
CA THR A 74 -9.63 10.61 13.55
C THR A 74 -8.79 11.28 12.45
N GLY A 75 -9.19 11.15 11.19
CA GLY A 75 -8.36 11.55 10.05
C GLY A 75 -7.23 10.57 9.75
N GLU A 76 -7.24 9.37 10.35
CA GLU A 76 -6.25 8.34 10.02
C GLU A 76 -6.45 7.80 8.60
N VAL A 77 -5.35 7.61 7.89
CA VAL A 77 -5.32 7.14 6.51
C VAL A 77 -4.54 5.83 6.49
N ARG A 78 -5.13 4.79 5.92
CA ARG A 78 -4.49 3.52 5.67
C ARG A 78 -4.46 3.26 4.17
N ILE A 79 -3.26 3.04 3.65
CA ILE A 79 -3.05 2.70 2.26
C ILE A 79 -2.44 1.30 2.25
N THR A 80 -3.15 0.34 1.66
CA THR A 80 -2.72 -1.06 1.56
C THR A 80 -2.54 -1.41 0.10
N ALA A 81 -1.48 -2.13 -0.25
CA ALA A 81 -1.28 -2.74 -1.55
C ALA A 81 -1.14 -4.25 -1.39
N GLU A 82 -1.94 -5.00 -2.14
CA GLU A 82 -1.95 -6.46 -2.13
C GLU A 82 -1.68 -7.02 -3.51
N ARG A 83 -0.82 -8.05 -3.58
CA ARG A 83 -0.57 -8.79 -4.82
C ARG A 83 -0.36 -10.27 -4.55
N GLU A 84 -1.09 -11.09 -5.31
CA GLU A 84 -0.88 -12.54 -5.36
C GLU A 84 0.00 -12.90 -6.57
N GLN A 85 1.06 -13.67 -6.34
CA GLN A 85 1.94 -14.15 -7.40
C GLN A 85 2.22 -15.64 -7.26
N GLN A 86 2.03 -16.36 -8.37
CA GLN A 86 2.44 -17.75 -8.50
C GLN A 86 3.90 -17.80 -8.93
N ILE A 87 4.74 -18.40 -8.11
CA ILE A 87 6.16 -18.61 -8.38
C ILE A 87 6.36 -20.07 -8.74
N GLU A 88 6.82 -20.32 -9.96
CA GLU A 88 7.21 -21.64 -10.45
C GLU A 88 8.70 -21.61 -10.80
N VAL A 89 9.49 -22.45 -10.11
CA VAL A 89 10.92 -22.59 -10.33
C VAL A 89 11.23 -24.05 -10.62
N GLU A 90 11.85 -24.32 -11.76
CA GLU A 90 12.31 -25.66 -12.16
C GLU A 90 13.83 -25.68 -12.31
N ARG A 91 14.48 -26.71 -11.74
CA ARG A 91 15.92 -26.92 -11.83
C ARG A 91 16.24 -28.39 -12.07
N GLU A 92 17.30 -28.62 -12.84
CA GLU A 92 17.91 -29.93 -13.03
C GLU A 92 19.36 -29.91 -12.54
N ARG A 93 19.74 -30.95 -11.78
CA ARG A 93 21.10 -31.16 -11.28
C ARG A 93 21.57 -32.54 -11.71
N THR A 94 22.70 -32.57 -12.40
CA THR A 94 23.39 -33.82 -12.78
C THR A 94 24.64 -34.02 -11.93
N GLY A 95 24.86 -35.23 -11.42
CA GLY A 95 26.05 -35.59 -10.67
C GLY A 95 26.48 -37.04 -10.91
N SER A 96 27.77 -37.31 -10.71
CA SER A 96 28.32 -38.67 -10.77
C SER A 96 28.33 -39.27 -9.37
N VAL A 97 27.74 -40.44 -9.20
CA VAL A 97 27.66 -41.16 -7.93
C VAL A 97 28.26 -42.54 -8.07
N TYR A 98 29.06 -42.96 -7.09
CA TYR A 98 29.65 -44.29 -7.02
C TYR A 98 28.69 -45.26 -6.33
N GLU A 99 28.62 -46.50 -6.83
CA GLU A 99 27.72 -47.56 -6.36
C GLU A 99 27.76 -47.80 -4.84
N GLU A 100 28.94 -47.71 -4.21
CA GLU A 100 29.13 -47.86 -2.76
C GLU A 100 28.52 -46.73 -1.91
N ASN A 101 28.26 -45.57 -2.51
CA ASN A 101 27.72 -44.39 -1.84
C ASN A 101 26.45 -43.84 -2.54
N ASP A 102 25.75 -44.67 -3.31
CA ASP A 102 24.63 -44.25 -4.17
C ASP A 102 23.54 -43.49 -3.39
N VAL A 103 23.11 -44.04 -2.26
CA VAL A 103 22.07 -43.44 -1.40
C VAL A 103 22.53 -42.09 -0.83
N LYS A 104 23.77 -42.00 -0.33
CA LYS A 104 24.31 -40.75 0.25
C LYS A 104 24.63 -39.69 -0.81
N GLY A 105 25.08 -40.10 -1.99
CA GLY A 105 25.39 -39.21 -3.09
C GLY A 105 24.14 -38.61 -3.73
N ARG A 106 23.10 -39.42 -3.92
CA ARG A 106 21.77 -38.93 -4.37
C ARG A 106 21.13 -38.02 -3.34
N ALA A 107 21.14 -38.39 -2.06
CA ALA A 107 20.61 -37.54 -0.99
C ALA A 107 21.29 -36.17 -0.95
N LYS A 108 22.63 -36.11 -1.08
CA LYS A 108 23.37 -34.83 -1.16
C LYS A 108 23.06 -34.03 -2.42
N LEU A 109 22.83 -34.67 -3.55
CA LEU A 109 22.44 -33.99 -4.80
C LEU A 109 21.03 -33.42 -4.69
N GLN A 110 20.11 -34.17 -4.08
CA GLN A 110 18.74 -33.76 -3.83
C GLN A 110 18.67 -32.61 -2.82
N GLU A 111 19.36 -32.72 -1.68
CA GLU A 111 19.41 -31.64 -0.67
C GLU A 111 19.97 -30.33 -1.23
N ARG A 112 20.92 -30.41 -2.17
CA ARG A 112 21.44 -29.23 -2.88
C ARG A 112 20.43 -28.65 -3.85
N LEU A 113 19.73 -29.51 -4.59
CA LEU A 113 18.67 -29.09 -5.50
C LEU A 113 17.52 -28.41 -4.74
N ASP A 114 17.09 -28.99 -3.61
CA ASP A 114 16.05 -28.43 -2.75
C ASP A 114 16.48 -27.07 -2.19
N ARG A 115 17.72 -26.95 -1.71
CA ARG A 115 18.27 -25.66 -1.24
C ARG A 115 18.34 -24.60 -2.34
N ASP A 116 18.71 -24.98 -3.56
CA ASP A 116 18.76 -24.06 -4.69
C ASP A 116 17.35 -23.60 -5.10
N LEU A 117 16.38 -24.53 -5.16
CA LEU A 117 14.98 -24.24 -5.44
C LEU A 117 14.36 -23.33 -4.37
N GLU A 118 14.62 -23.60 -3.10
CA GLU A 118 14.16 -22.74 -2.00
C GLU A 118 14.76 -21.34 -2.07
N ARG A 119 16.07 -21.24 -2.35
CA ARG A 119 16.74 -19.93 -2.47
C ARG A 119 16.13 -19.12 -3.60
N GLU A 120 15.93 -19.72 -4.77
CA GLU A 120 15.34 -19.04 -5.92
C GLU A 120 13.87 -18.64 -5.69
N ALA A 121 13.09 -19.50 -5.04
CA ALA A 121 11.71 -19.17 -4.67
C ALA A 121 11.66 -17.98 -3.69
N ARG A 122 12.58 -17.92 -2.72
CA ARG A 122 12.70 -16.78 -1.79
C ARG A 122 13.14 -15.51 -2.52
N GLU A 123 14.15 -15.59 -3.36
CA GLU A 123 14.60 -14.42 -4.14
C GLU A 123 13.50 -13.88 -5.06
N ALA A 124 12.71 -14.77 -5.69
CA ALA A 124 11.57 -14.36 -6.50
C ALA A 124 10.48 -13.68 -5.64
N ALA A 125 10.22 -14.18 -4.43
CA ALA A 125 9.28 -13.55 -3.51
C ALA A 125 9.76 -12.15 -3.07
N GLU A 126 11.04 -12.00 -2.71
CA GLU A 126 11.61 -10.71 -2.31
C GLU A 126 11.58 -9.69 -3.46
N ARG A 127 11.95 -10.09 -4.69
CA ARG A 127 11.82 -9.20 -5.86
C ARG A 127 10.37 -8.75 -6.06
N SER A 128 9.42 -9.64 -5.84
CA SER A 128 7.98 -9.33 -5.96
C SER A 128 7.57 -8.30 -4.90
N ARG A 129 8.06 -8.45 -3.67
CA ARG A 129 7.88 -7.47 -2.59
C ARG A 129 8.49 -6.12 -2.91
N GLU A 130 9.75 -6.08 -3.37
CA GLU A 130 10.39 -4.83 -3.78
C GLU A 130 9.61 -4.10 -4.89
N THR A 131 9.07 -4.85 -5.87
CA THR A 131 8.23 -4.23 -6.91
C THR A 131 6.91 -3.69 -6.37
N LEU A 132 6.31 -4.36 -5.40
CA LEU A 132 5.08 -3.90 -4.75
C LEU A 132 5.34 -2.64 -3.92
N THR A 133 6.40 -2.63 -3.11
CA THR A 133 6.80 -1.46 -2.31
C THR A 133 7.10 -0.26 -3.21
N LYS A 134 7.80 -0.44 -4.33
CA LYS A 134 8.03 0.67 -5.30
C LYS A 134 6.74 1.20 -5.93
N ALA A 135 5.79 0.32 -6.22
CA ALA A 135 4.49 0.74 -6.73
C ALA A 135 3.70 1.52 -5.67
N LEU A 136 3.73 1.05 -4.42
CA LEU A 136 3.11 1.71 -3.28
C LEU A 136 3.76 3.08 -3.02
N GLU A 137 5.08 3.19 -2.99
CA GLU A 137 5.82 4.46 -2.82
C GLU A 137 5.44 5.50 -3.87
N LYS A 138 5.32 5.08 -5.13
CA LYS A 138 4.91 5.99 -6.22
C LYS A 138 3.49 6.51 -6.00
N ARG A 139 2.56 5.63 -5.63
CA ARG A 139 1.16 6.00 -5.35
C ARG A 139 1.01 6.83 -4.08
N LEU A 140 1.82 6.58 -3.06
CA LEU A 140 1.82 7.35 -1.82
C LEU A 140 2.05 8.84 -2.06
N ALA A 141 2.95 9.19 -2.99
CA ALA A 141 3.21 10.59 -3.30
C ALA A 141 1.97 11.28 -3.88
N ASP A 142 1.32 10.63 -4.85
CA ASP A 142 0.11 11.16 -5.50
C ASP A 142 -1.06 11.26 -4.51
N VAL A 143 -1.27 10.22 -3.69
CA VAL A 143 -2.34 10.18 -2.68
C VAL A 143 -2.09 11.21 -1.59
N ARG A 144 -0.84 11.41 -1.15
CA ARG A 144 -0.49 12.42 -0.16
C ARG A 144 -0.84 13.82 -0.65
N GLU A 145 -0.42 14.18 -1.85
CA GLU A 145 -0.73 15.50 -2.43
C GLU A 145 -2.25 15.71 -2.57
N GLU A 146 -2.97 14.66 -2.95
CA GLU A 146 -4.43 14.71 -3.00
C GLU A 146 -5.06 14.95 -1.62
N LEU A 147 -4.64 14.21 -0.59
CA LEU A 147 -5.17 14.34 0.77
C LEU A 147 -4.81 15.69 1.40
N ASP A 148 -3.63 16.24 1.10
CA ASP A 148 -3.24 17.59 1.51
C ASP A 148 -4.17 18.66 0.90
N ARG A 149 -4.60 18.48 -0.36
CA ARG A 149 -5.60 19.37 -0.97
C ARG A 149 -6.99 19.21 -0.34
N VAL A 150 -7.34 17.99 0.07
CA VAL A 150 -8.60 17.73 0.78
C VAL A 150 -8.58 18.40 2.14
N SER A 151 -7.51 18.28 2.91
CA SER A 151 -7.38 18.90 4.24
C SER A 151 -7.44 20.42 4.17
N ALA A 152 -6.75 21.04 3.19
CA ALA A 152 -6.80 22.48 2.96
C ALA A 152 -8.23 22.95 2.65
N ARG A 153 -8.96 22.21 1.82
CA ARG A 153 -10.37 22.53 1.49
C ARG A 153 -11.28 22.40 2.70
N VAL A 154 -11.12 21.35 3.50
CA VAL A 154 -11.89 21.16 4.75
C VAL A 154 -11.61 22.30 5.73
N ALA A 155 -10.34 22.70 5.87
CA ALA A 155 -9.96 23.82 6.73
C ALA A 155 -10.59 25.14 6.25
N ALA A 156 -10.59 25.40 4.94
CA ALA A 156 -11.23 26.60 4.38
C ALA A 156 -12.74 26.64 4.63
N GLU A 157 -13.45 25.52 4.43
CA GLU A 157 -14.88 25.44 4.71
C GLU A 157 -15.18 25.56 6.21
N ALA A 158 -14.36 24.94 7.07
CA ALA A 158 -14.48 25.08 8.52
C ALA A 158 -14.27 26.54 8.98
N LEU A 159 -13.32 27.27 8.37
CA LEU A 159 -13.12 28.70 8.62
C LEU A 159 -14.34 29.54 8.18
N LYS A 160 -14.91 29.24 7.02
CA LYS A 160 -16.13 29.91 6.50
C LYS A 160 -17.31 29.71 7.46
N GLU A 161 -17.52 28.49 7.96
CA GLU A 161 -18.57 28.21 8.94
C GLU A 161 -18.32 28.91 10.27
N LYS A 162 -17.08 28.87 10.77
CA LYS A 162 -16.73 29.55 12.02
C LYS A 162 -16.94 31.06 11.89
N ALA A 163 -16.56 31.67 10.78
CA ALA A 163 -16.80 33.09 10.51
C ALA A 163 -18.30 33.43 10.50
N ARG A 164 -19.15 32.61 9.86
CA ARG A 164 -20.62 32.80 9.91
C ARG A 164 -21.19 32.70 11.32
N SER A 165 -20.62 31.85 12.17
CA SER A 165 -21.05 31.74 13.57
C SER A 165 -20.68 32.98 14.41
N LEU A 166 -19.69 33.76 13.97
CA LEU A 166 -19.21 34.95 14.67
C LEU A 166 -19.92 36.24 14.22
N GLY A 167 -20.49 36.30 13.02
CA GLY A 167 -21.17 37.48 12.49
C GLY A 167 -21.48 37.40 10.99
N GLU A 168 -21.85 38.54 10.39
CA GLU A 168 -22.08 38.65 8.93
C GLU A 168 -20.75 38.78 8.17
N ILE A 169 -20.54 37.94 7.16
CA ILE A 169 -19.35 37.99 6.31
C ILE A 169 -19.48 39.17 5.34
N GLU A 170 -18.62 40.17 5.47
CA GLU A 170 -18.58 41.33 4.57
C GLU A 170 -17.75 41.08 3.30
N GLU A 171 -16.62 40.40 3.46
CA GLU A 171 -15.67 40.18 2.36
C GLU A 171 -15.01 38.82 2.53
N LEU A 172 -14.99 38.04 1.44
CA LEU A 172 -14.32 36.76 1.34
C LEU A 172 -13.35 36.83 0.15
N ARG A 173 -12.06 36.75 0.42
CA ARG A 173 -11.01 36.60 -0.60
C ARG A 173 -10.32 35.26 -0.41
N GLU A 174 -10.33 34.46 -1.47
CA GLU A 174 -9.67 33.17 -1.53
C GLU A 174 -8.65 33.25 -2.68
N ASP A 175 -7.36 33.14 -2.34
CA ASP A 175 -6.30 33.00 -3.33
C ASP A 175 -5.96 31.51 -3.49
N ALA A 176 -6.28 30.96 -4.66
CA ALA A 176 -6.11 29.55 -4.97
C ALA A 176 -4.64 29.15 -5.20
N GLU A 177 -3.73 30.10 -5.44
CA GLU A 177 -2.30 29.81 -5.65
C GLU A 177 -1.50 29.82 -4.35
N THR A 178 -1.86 30.70 -3.41
CA THR A 178 -1.15 30.84 -2.11
C THR A 178 -1.85 30.13 -0.96
N GLY A 179 -3.14 29.80 -1.09
CA GLY A 179 -3.97 29.25 -0.02
C GLY A 179 -4.35 30.29 1.04
N GLU A 180 -4.09 31.59 0.80
CA GLU A 180 -4.50 32.66 1.69
C GLU A 180 -6.02 32.86 1.64
N LEU A 181 -6.67 32.66 2.78
CA LEU A 181 -8.10 32.92 2.98
C LEU A 181 -8.27 34.13 3.89
N THR A 182 -8.75 35.24 3.34
CA THR A 182 -9.10 36.43 4.12
C THR A 182 -10.61 36.52 4.25
N ILE A 183 -11.11 36.44 5.49
CA ILE A 183 -12.53 36.62 5.82
C ILE A 183 -12.68 37.85 6.70
N LYS A 184 -13.38 38.88 6.21
CA LYS A 184 -13.80 40.01 7.04
C LYS A 184 -15.19 39.74 7.59
N VAL A 185 -15.30 39.77 8.92
CA VAL A 185 -16.55 39.54 9.64
C VAL A 185 -16.94 40.82 10.38
N ARG A 186 -18.18 41.26 10.19
CA ARG A 186 -18.80 42.31 11.00
C ARG A 186 -19.45 41.65 12.21
N VAL A 187 -19.00 42.03 13.40
CA VAL A 187 -19.53 41.58 14.70
C VAL A 187 -20.49 42.64 15.24
#